data_AF-A0A954UAT4-F1
#
_entry.id   AF-A0A954UAT4-F1
#
_cell.length_a   1.000
_cell.length_b   1.000
_cell.length_c   1.000
_cell.angle_alpha   90.00
_cell.angle_beta   90.00
_cell.angle_gamma   90.00
#
_symmetry.space_group_name_H-M   'P 1'
#
loop_
_entity.id
_entity.type
_entity.pdbx_description
1 polymer ?
#
loop_
_entity_poly.entity_id
_entity_poly.type
_entity_poly.pdbx_seq_one_letter_code
_entity_poly.pdbx_strand_id
1 'polypeptide(L)'
;MPTSAPINADRLLERFLRYVQIDTTADADNLEYPSSPGQMALGQLLADELRAMGASAVEQDVHGLVWGTIPANVPHGVGNDVPTVLFNAHLDTSPEAAGSNVRPQVIESYSGGDIPLLQDGQVITVAASPSLE
;
A
#
# COMPACT_ATOMS: atom_id res chain seq x y z
N MET A 1 -9.36 23.86 -18.30
CA MET A 1 -9.65 22.97 -17.15
C MET A 1 -8.66 21.83 -17.22
N PRO A 2 -7.79 21.60 -16.22
CA PRO A 2 -7.03 20.35 -16.21
C PRO A 2 -8.03 19.24 -15.94
N THR A 3 -8.28 18.40 -16.95
CA THR A 3 -8.94 17.11 -16.75
C THR A 3 -8.05 16.31 -15.83
N SER A 4 -8.54 16.02 -14.61
CA SER A 4 -7.97 14.97 -13.76
C SER A 4 -7.72 13.75 -14.64
N ALA A 5 -6.46 13.33 -14.76
CA ALA A 5 -6.18 12.07 -15.42
C ALA A 5 -6.89 10.98 -14.61
N PRO A 6 -7.75 10.16 -15.24
CA PRO A 6 -8.49 9.14 -14.50
C PRO A 6 -7.49 8.20 -13.82
N ILE A 7 -7.78 7.84 -12.58
CA ILE A 7 -7.02 6.80 -11.88
C ILE A 7 -7.13 5.52 -12.71
N ASN A 8 -5.98 4.94 -13.06
CA ASN A 8 -5.94 3.62 -13.69
C ASN A 8 -6.17 2.57 -12.60
N ALA A 9 -7.42 2.10 -12.48
CA ALA A 9 -7.85 1.14 -11.48
C ALA A 9 -7.13 -0.20 -11.59
N ASP A 10 -6.88 -0.68 -12.82
CA ASP A 10 -6.21 -1.96 -13.06
C ASP A 10 -4.77 -1.93 -12.53
N ARG A 11 -4.03 -0.87 -12.85
CA ARG A 11 -2.65 -0.68 -12.35
C ARG A 11 -2.61 -0.51 -10.82
N LEU A 12 -3.61 0.16 -10.25
CA LEU A 12 -3.71 0.34 -8.81
C LEU A 12 -3.98 -0.99 -8.11
N LEU A 13 -4.94 -1.76 -8.63
CA LEU A 13 -5.28 -3.09 -8.13
C LEU A 13 -4.09 -4.03 -8.25
N GLU A 14 -3.41 -4.07 -9.41
CA GLU A 14 -2.21 -4.89 -9.62
C GLU A 14 -1.12 -4.60 -8.56
N ARG A 15 -0.82 -3.31 -8.32
CA ARG A 15 0.14 -2.90 -7.29
C ARG A 15 -0.32 -3.32 -5.89
N PHE A 16 -1.57 -3.03 -5.54
CA PHE A 16 -2.12 -3.41 -4.25
C PHE A 16 -2.03 -4.93 -4.01
N LEU A 17 -2.47 -5.74 -4.98
CA LEU A 17 -2.43 -7.20 -4.91
C LEU A 17 -1.00 -7.76 -4.82
N ARG A 18 -0.02 -7.08 -5.43
CA ARG A 18 1.40 -7.43 -5.27
C ARG A 18 1.91 -7.14 -3.86
N TYR A 19 1.56 -5.98 -3.29
CA TYR A 19 2.06 -5.58 -1.97
C TYR A 19 1.46 -6.44 -0.85
N VAL A 20 0.16 -6.74 -0.89
CA VAL A 20 -0.51 -7.53 0.17
C VAL A 20 0.00 -8.98 0.28
N GLN A 21 0.73 -9.47 -0.73
CA GLN A 21 1.33 -10.81 -0.71
C GLN A 21 2.72 -10.82 -0.07
N ILE A 22 3.28 -9.66 0.26
CA ILE A 22 4.54 -9.53 0.99
C ILE A 22 4.19 -9.51 2.47
N ASP A 23 4.71 -10.46 3.23
CA ASP A 23 4.48 -10.54 4.67
C ASP A 23 5.22 -9.42 5.40
N THR A 24 4.52 -8.34 5.72
CA THR A 24 5.07 -7.18 6.45
C THR A 24 4.58 -7.09 7.88
N THR A 25 4.00 -8.17 8.44
CA THR A 25 3.44 -8.15 9.79
C THR A 25 4.49 -7.71 10.81
N ALA A 26 4.12 -6.76 11.67
CA ALA A 26 4.98 -6.32 12.75
C ALA A 26 5.20 -7.44 13.78
N ASP A 27 6.44 -7.61 14.23
CA ASP A 27 6.77 -8.48 15.35
C ASP A 27 6.85 -7.65 16.63
N ALA A 28 5.94 -7.91 17.59
CA ALA A 28 5.88 -7.19 18.86
C ALA A 28 6.96 -7.63 19.86
N ASP A 29 7.54 -8.81 19.67
CA ASP A 29 8.59 -9.37 20.52
C ASP A 29 9.99 -8.97 20.03
N ASN A 30 10.11 -8.48 18.78
CA ASN A 30 11.35 -7.98 18.21
C ASN A 30 11.56 -6.48 18.53
N LEU A 31 12.70 -6.17 19.15
CA LEU A 31 13.09 -4.80 19.50
C LEU A 31 13.89 -4.09 18.39
N GLU A 32 14.23 -4.79 17.31
CA GLU A 32 14.85 -4.20 16.13
C GLU A 32 13.84 -3.40 15.30
N TYR A 33 14.31 -2.40 14.56
CA TYR A 33 13.47 -1.58 13.70
C TYR A 33 14.05 -1.53 12.27
N PRO A 34 13.29 -1.99 11.26
CA PRO A 34 11.93 -2.54 11.36
C PRO A 34 11.89 -3.91 12.06
N SER A 35 10.75 -4.25 12.65
CA SER A 35 10.62 -5.47 13.46
C SER A 35 10.47 -6.76 12.65
N SER A 36 10.19 -6.67 11.34
CA SER A 36 10.15 -7.82 10.44
C SER A 36 10.86 -7.57 9.11
N PRO A 37 11.51 -8.60 8.53
CA PRO A 37 12.30 -8.45 7.31
C PRO A 37 11.46 -8.08 6.08
N GLY A 38 10.17 -8.44 6.06
CA GLY A 38 9.30 -8.08 4.95
C GLY A 38 9.01 -6.59 4.84
N GLN A 39 9.05 -5.84 5.95
CA GLN A 39 8.97 -4.38 5.91
C GLN A 39 10.13 -3.79 5.11
N MET A 40 11.36 -4.32 5.29
CA MET A 40 12.51 -3.94 4.47
C MET A 40 12.32 -4.32 2.99
N ALA A 41 11.81 -5.52 2.72
CA ALA A 41 11.58 -6.00 1.36
C ALA A 41 10.55 -5.18 0.59
N LEU A 42 9.40 -4.87 1.22
CA LEU A 42 8.39 -3.97 0.64
C LEU A 42 8.98 -2.57 0.44
N GLY A 43 9.74 -2.07 1.41
CA GLY A 43 10.37 -0.75 1.31
C GLY A 43 11.32 -0.65 0.11
N GLN A 44 12.15 -1.65 -0.13
CA GLN A 44 13.07 -1.69 -1.28
C GLN A 44 12.30 -1.70 -2.60
N LEU A 45 11.23 -2.51 -2.68
CA LEU A 45 10.35 -2.53 -3.85
C LEU A 45 9.74 -1.16 -4.14
N LEU A 46 9.25 -0.47 -3.11
CA LEU A 46 8.66 0.87 -3.25
C LEU A 46 9.70 1.92 -3.64
N ALA A 47 10.92 1.84 -3.12
CA ALA A 47 12.02 2.71 -3.54
C ALA A 47 12.33 2.52 -5.04
N ASP A 48 12.36 1.28 -5.53
CA ASP A 48 12.59 1.01 -6.95
C ASP A 48 11.44 1.52 -7.82
N GLU A 49 10.19 1.37 -7.36
CA GLU A 49 9.03 1.92 -8.07
C GLU A 49 9.02 3.46 -8.08
N LEU A 50 9.41 4.13 -6.99
CA LEU A 50 9.58 5.58 -6.93
C LEU A 50 10.63 6.06 -7.94
N ARG A 51 11.79 5.38 -8.01
CA ARG A 51 12.83 5.68 -9.01
C ARG A 51 12.31 5.50 -10.44
N ALA A 52 11.60 4.40 -10.70
CA ALA A 52 11.02 4.12 -12.02
C ALA A 52 9.96 5.16 -12.43
N MET A 53 9.27 5.78 -11.46
CA MET A 53 8.32 6.87 -11.71
C MET A 53 8.98 8.25 -11.89
N GLY A 54 10.30 8.35 -11.74
CA GLY A 54 11.04 9.60 -11.88
C GLY A 54 11.08 10.47 -10.63
N ALA A 55 10.80 9.90 -9.44
CA ALA A 55 11.03 10.60 -8.19
C ALA A 55 12.53 10.88 -7.98
N SER A 56 12.82 11.99 -7.29
CA SER A 56 14.17 12.43 -6.95
C SER A 56 14.49 12.12 -5.48
N ALA A 57 15.78 12.04 -5.13
CA ALA A 57 16.23 11.76 -3.76
C ALA A 57 15.58 10.51 -3.14
N VAL A 58 15.45 9.43 -3.93
CA VAL A 58 14.80 8.20 -3.47
C VAL A 58 15.75 7.35 -2.65
N GLU A 59 15.39 7.12 -1.39
CA GLU A 59 16.18 6.39 -0.42
C GLU A 59 15.29 5.45 0.40
N GLN A 60 15.89 4.34 0.83
CA GLN A 60 15.43 3.54 1.96
C GLN A 60 16.58 3.53 2.96
N ASP A 61 16.34 3.96 4.18
CA ASP A 61 17.39 3.95 5.20
C ASP A 61 17.50 2.59 5.93
N VAL A 62 18.44 2.52 6.87
CA VAL A 62 18.69 1.34 7.71
C VAL A 62 17.51 0.98 8.62
N HIS A 63 16.56 1.90 8.80
CA HIS A 63 15.37 1.75 9.61
C HIS A 63 14.13 1.42 8.76
N GLY A 64 14.30 1.23 7.45
CA GLY A 64 13.21 0.87 6.55
C GLY A 64 12.29 2.03 6.18
N LEU A 65 12.64 3.27 6.54
CA LEU A 65 11.92 4.45 6.09
C LEU A 65 12.22 4.67 4.61
N VAL A 66 11.17 4.81 3.80
CA VAL A 66 11.28 5.05 2.36
C VAL A 66 10.75 6.43 2.02
N TRP A 67 11.51 7.20 1.27
CA TRP A 67 11.05 8.49 0.77
C TRP A 67 11.55 8.78 -0.63
N GLY A 68 10.88 9.73 -1.28
CA GLY A 68 11.26 10.29 -2.56
C GLY A 68 10.46 11.56 -2.82
N THR A 69 11.05 12.48 -3.57
CA THR A 69 10.44 13.79 -3.87
C THR A 69 10.01 13.84 -5.32
N ILE A 70 8.73 14.07 -5.56
CA ILE A 70 8.23 14.47 -6.88
C ILE A 70 8.50 15.97 -7.06
N PRO A 71 9.34 16.38 -8.03
CA PRO A 71 9.62 17.79 -8.26
C PRO A 71 8.36 18.58 -8.63
N ALA A 72 8.32 19.86 -8.28
CA ALA A 72 7.25 20.76 -8.68
C ALA A 72 7.15 20.83 -10.22
N ASN A 73 5.92 20.85 -10.74
CA ASN A 73 5.63 20.96 -12.17
C ASN A 73 5.19 22.37 -12.60
N VAL A 74 5.23 23.33 -11.68
CA VAL A 74 4.93 24.75 -11.96
C VAL A 74 6.16 25.48 -12.50
N PRO A 75 6.00 26.60 -13.24
CA PRO A 75 7.12 27.35 -13.78
C PRO A 75 8.13 27.79 -12.70
N HIS A 76 9.42 27.83 -13.08
CA HIS A 76 10.47 28.37 -12.24
C HIS A 76 10.14 29.81 -11.80
N GLY A 77 10.35 30.12 -10.53
CA GLY A 77 9.99 31.40 -9.91
C GLY A 77 8.59 31.44 -9.27
N VAL A 78 7.69 30.51 -9.62
CA VAL A 78 6.42 30.27 -8.90
C VAL A 78 6.60 29.15 -7.87
N GLY A 79 7.43 28.15 -8.19
CA GLY A 79 7.62 26.94 -7.36
C GLY A 79 8.19 27.17 -5.96
N ASN A 80 8.85 28.30 -5.69
CA ASN A 80 9.37 28.61 -4.35
C ASN A 80 8.28 29.13 -3.39
N ASP A 81 7.11 29.52 -3.90
CA ASP A 81 5.97 29.99 -3.10
C ASP A 81 4.90 28.91 -2.89
N VAL A 82 5.11 27.70 -3.44
CA VAL A 82 4.17 26.58 -3.29
C VAL A 82 4.62 25.68 -2.13
N PRO A 83 3.75 25.39 -1.14
CA PRO A 83 4.13 24.57 -0.01
C PRO A 83 4.39 23.11 -0.43
N THR A 84 5.42 22.51 0.17
CA THR A 84 5.63 21.07 0.08
C THR A 84 4.54 20.32 0.83
N VAL A 85 3.97 19.28 0.21
CA VAL A 85 3.00 18.39 0.83
C VAL A 85 3.62 17.00 0.98
N LEU A 86 3.47 16.41 2.17
CA LEU A 86 3.87 15.03 2.45
C LEU A 86 2.64 14.13 2.43
N PHE A 87 2.71 13.07 1.61
CA PHE A 87 1.81 11.92 1.72
C PHE A 87 2.58 10.80 2.42
N ASN A 88 1.99 10.21 3.45
CA ASN A 88 2.63 9.20 4.27
C ASN A 88 1.73 7.98 4.42
N ALA A 89 2.34 6.80 4.49
CA ALA A 89 1.73 5.51 4.78
C ALA A 89 2.74 4.65 5.55
N HIS A 90 2.26 3.67 6.30
CA HIS A 90 3.11 2.68 6.97
C HIS A 90 3.22 1.40 6.13
N LEU A 91 4.27 0.61 6.35
CA LEU A 91 4.56 -0.60 5.56
C LEU A 91 4.02 -1.89 6.20
N ASP A 92 3.83 -1.88 7.51
CA ASP A 92 3.54 -3.04 8.32
C ASP A 92 2.04 -3.37 8.38
N THR A 93 1.75 -4.64 8.62
CA THR A 93 0.41 -5.14 8.96
C THR A 93 0.33 -5.51 10.44
N SER A 94 -0.89 -5.47 10.99
CA SER A 94 -1.14 -5.79 12.41
C SER A 94 -0.70 -7.22 12.77
N PRO A 95 -0.13 -7.45 13.97
CA PRO A 95 0.16 -8.80 14.48
C PRO A 95 -1.09 -9.60 14.84
N GLU A 96 -2.27 -8.96 14.93
CA GLU A 96 -3.53 -9.62 15.28
C GLU A 96 -4.07 -10.55 14.16
N ALA A 97 -3.57 -10.39 12.93
CA ALA A 97 -3.90 -11.24 11.79
C ALA A 97 -2.62 -11.67 11.06
N ALA A 98 -2.64 -12.89 10.52
CA ALA A 98 -1.49 -13.39 9.75
C ALA A 98 -1.34 -12.62 8.43
N GLY A 99 -0.20 -11.93 8.25
CA GLY A 99 0.19 -11.29 6.98
C GLY A 99 0.88 -12.25 6.00
N SER A 100 1.26 -13.45 6.46
CA SER A 100 1.89 -14.47 5.62
C SER A 100 0.86 -15.19 4.73
N ASN A 101 1.26 -15.56 3.51
CA ASN A 101 0.47 -16.37 2.57
C ASN A 101 -0.92 -15.81 2.22
N VAL A 102 -1.08 -14.48 2.26
CA VAL A 102 -2.32 -13.80 1.86
C VAL A 102 -2.70 -14.19 0.42
N ARG A 103 -3.95 -14.63 0.25
CA ARG A 103 -4.54 -14.95 -1.06
C ARG A 103 -5.70 -14.00 -1.34
N PRO A 104 -5.44 -12.87 -2.00
CA PRO A 104 -6.49 -11.88 -2.22
C PRO A 104 -7.58 -12.44 -3.15
N GLN A 105 -8.84 -12.25 -2.77
CA GLN A 105 -10.02 -12.56 -3.56
C GLN A 105 -10.65 -11.27 -4.04
N VAL A 106 -10.62 -11.04 -5.36
CA VAL A 106 -11.24 -9.86 -5.97
C VAL A 106 -12.65 -10.23 -6.41
N ILE A 107 -13.65 -9.54 -5.87
CA ILE A 107 -15.06 -9.70 -6.23
C ILE A 107 -15.49 -8.46 -6.99
N GLU A 108 -15.59 -8.58 -8.31
CA GLU A 108 -16.09 -7.51 -9.16
C GLU A 108 -17.61 -7.46 -9.10
N SER A 109 -18.17 -6.24 -9.21
CA SER A 109 -19.62 -6.02 -9.26
C SER A 109 -20.39 -6.74 -8.14
N TYR A 110 -19.84 -6.70 -6.93
CA TYR A 110 -20.44 -7.31 -5.74
C TYR A 110 -21.91 -6.89 -5.57
N SER A 111 -22.82 -7.87 -5.60
CA SER A 111 -24.27 -7.68 -5.63
C SER A 111 -24.93 -7.67 -4.25
N GLY A 112 -24.12 -7.59 -3.18
CA GLY A 112 -24.55 -7.86 -1.82
C GLY A 112 -24.60 -9.36 -1.49
N GLY A 113 -24.77 -9.68 -0.20
CA GLY A 113 -24.92 -11.06 0.29
C GLY A 113 -23.73 -11.62 1.07
N ASP A 114 -23.73 -12.93 1.28
CA ASP A 114 -22.65 -13.61 2.01
C ASP A 114 -21.41 -13.78 1.11
N ILE A 115 -20.22 -13.59 1.68
CA ILE A 115 -18.94 -13.72 0.98
C ILE A 115 -18.21 -14.99 1.47
N PRO A 116 -18.15 -16.08 0.67
CA PRO A 116 -17.36 -17.25 1.00
C PRO A 116 -15.87 -16.97 0.78
N LEU A 117 -15.05 -17.30 1.78
CA LEU A 117 -13.59 -17.21 1.74
C LEU A 117 -13.00 -18.51 1.20
N LEU A 118 -12.24 -18.41 0.11
CA LEU A 118 -11.78 -19.56 -0.67
C LEU A 118 -10.80 -20.50 0.05
N GLN A 119 -10.12 -20.05 1.12
CA GLN A 119 -9.07 -20.84 1.76
C GLN A 119 -9.60 -21.85 2.77
N ASP A 120 -10.51 -21.43 3.66
CA ASP A 120 -10.82 -22.19 4.89
C ASP A 120 -12.30 -22.50 5.04
N GLY A 121 -13.11 -22.26 4.00
CA GLY A 121 -14.56 -22.49 4.02
C GLY A 121 -15.35 -21.55 4.94
N GLN A 122 -14.68 -20.53 5.50
CA GLN A 122 -15.32 -19.47 6.27
C GLN A 122 -16.20 -18.60 5.35
N VAL A 123 -17.23 -17.98 5.93
CA VAL A 123 -18.14 -17.10 5.21
C VAL A 123 -18.30 -15.82 6.02
N ILE A 124 -18.04 -14.68 5.40
CA ILE A 124 -18.44 -13.38 5.96
C ILE A 124 -19.92 -13.22 5.65
N THR A 125 -20.75 -13.27 6.68
CA THR A 125 -22.21 -13.24 6.50
C THR A 125 -22.76 -11.82 6.64
N VAL A 126 -23.83 -11.52 5.91
CA VAL A 126 -24.58 -10.27 6.05
C VAL A 126 -25.06 -10.07 7.49
N ALA A 127 -25.48 -11.14 8.16
CA ALA A 127 -25.95 -11.09 9.54
C ALA A 127 -24.87 -10.59 10.52
N ALA A 128 -23.60 -10.95 10.29
CA ALA A 128 -22.47 -10.48 11.09
C ALA A 128 -21.88 -9.15 10.56
N SER A 129 -22.17 -8.79 9.30
CA SER A 129 -21.66 -7.59 8.63
C SER A 129 -22.76 -6.91 7.81
N PRO A 130 -23.68 -6.13 8.45
CA PRO A 130 -24.85 -5.56 7.78
C PRO A 130 -24.54 -4.60 6.62
N SER A 131 -23.31 -4.10 6.52
CA SER A 131 -22.84 -3.27 5.40
C SER A 131 -22.68 -4.05 4.08
N LEU A 132 -22.92 -5.35 4.10
CA LEU A 132 -22.88 -6.23 2.94
C LEU A 132 -24.21 -6.29 2.15
N GLU A 133 -25.28 -5.63 2.61
CA GLU A 133 -26.53 -5.45 1.84
C GLU A 133 -26.48 -4.29 0.84
#